data_AF-A0A7C2TA61-F1
#
_entry.id   AF-A0A7C2TA61-F1
#
_cell.length_a   1.000
_cell.length_b   1.000
_cell.length_c   1.000
_cell.angle_alpha   90.00
_cell.angle_beta   90.00
_cell.angle_gamma   90.00
#
_symmetry.space_group_name_H-M   'P 1'
#
loop_
_entity.id
_entity.type
_entity.pdbx_description
1 polymer ?
#
loop_
_entity_poly.entity_id
_entity_poly.type
_entity_poly.pdbx_seq_one_letter_code
_entity_poly.pdbx_strand_id
1 'polypeptide(L)'
;MKLKFISGCSAGKPNLLLLVKDNGKSAVFDCGFQNEMPDFSKIEGEVEEIFITHGHADHIGGLTILKRMFPNARIFMSEPTVEIGKITISSIEIKSKYKIPMKEIEEVMSDVETIRDGIILKFDDYKVLPIYAGHLLGALSYLIKLDSHTLLYTGDISISELPLAGKFELSQSNIDLIISESNFSLGLDTFRSSLEKISQIIASAIKVKGRVVMPLPAAGRAQEIAVYLSYKMLAGEIPHTTIYVDGSVKDVMRVYDKYSSNLRGYLSEYYTKVRSAGLIKLVSDDIRKDLIRNERPFIVLTTSANLKHGPSVYYAEEVFLDENSLLLFTGRVDDKTLAKKILHSKKGELVEFHGVALSRKCNVQMNELNEHGNASDLIEMVNKISSKSIMLTHGNDVVKQYLMRYFLKENSRFSIFDPLEGDFINLNLLFSIVKSQKKFDDEFFEALLERIIESIRIEYDKGKILTRDFVEELLNKNDIMYEIRNLEKAKQIFFIAFRYGIKYSYKNHNIDFKFVSDLMEIISEIISEILGKSASNKLFNQLNETSPKFFKNLVLKGGTMKANLGIEIISLENLKEILNDFERNFSRFGVKAPSISEIRKLCEQELIIDNSLRNNYLRVFG
;
A
#
# COMPACT_ATOMS: atom_id res chain seq x y z
N MET A 1 -6.47 -7.02 20.62
CA MET A 1 -6.42 -5.90 19.65
C MET A 1 -6.45 -6.37 18.19
N LYS A 2 -6.90 -5.51 17.27
CA LYS A 2 -6.98 -5.79 15.83
C LYS A 2 -6.51 -4.59 14.99
N LEU A 3 -6.02 -4.82 13.78
CA LEU A 3 -5.83 -3.81 12.75
C LEU A 3 -7.00 -3.83 11.77
N LYS A 4 -7.52 -2.67 11.40
CA LYS A 4 -8.55 -2.53 10.37
C LYS A 4 -8.10 -1.53 9.31
N PHE A 5 -7.96 -2.01 8.07
CA PHE A 5 -7.51 -1.22 6.94
C PHE A 5 -8.73 -0.60 6.25
N ILE A 6 -9.12 0.62 6.62
CA ILE A 6 -10.29 1.26 5.98
C ILE A 6 -9.94 1.70 4.56
N SER A 7 -8.73 2.25 4.38
CA SER A 7 -8.20 2.67 3.09
C SER A 7 -6.67 2.71 3.11
N GLY A 8 -6.03 3.02 1.97
CA GLY A 8 -4.57 3.15 1.87
C GLY A 8 -3.82 1.84 1.68
N CYS A 9 -4.48 0.75 1.26
CA CYS A 9 -3.77 -0.48 0.91
C CYS A 9 -3.18 -0.38 -0.50
N SER A 10 -3.87 0.26 -1.43
CA SER A 10 -3.48 0.33 -2.84
C SER A 10 -2.99 1.74 -3.25
N ALA A 11 -2.21 1.82 -4.32
CA ALA A 11 -1.75 3.10 -4.86
C ALA A 11 -2.90 4.06 -5.18
N GLY A 12 -2.78 5.32 -4.76
CA GLY A 12 -3.77 6.35 -5.07
C GLY A 12 -5.05 6.24 -4.26
N LYS A 13 -5.02 5.57 -3.11
CA LYS A 13 -6.07 5.59 -2.10
C LYS A 13 -5.63 6.42 -0.88
N PRO A 14 -6.54 7.17 -0.25
CA PRO A 14 -6.22 7.91 0.97
C PRO A 14 -5.89 6.95 2.12
N ASN A 15 -4.95 7.29 2.99
CA ASN A 15 -4.60 6.44 4.13
C ASN A 15 -5.61 6.56 5.27
N LEU A 16 -6.00 5.41 5.83
CA LEU A 16 -6.76 5.35 7.08
C LEU A 16 -6.64 3.94 7.68
N LEU A 17 -5.80 3.80 8.72
CA LEU A 17 -5.60 2.57 9.47
C LEU A 17 -6.13 2.72 10.89
N LEU A 18 -6.85 1.72 11.38
CA LEU A 18 -7.32 1.67 12.77
C LEU A 18 -6.60 0.56 13.53
N LEU A 19 -6.13 0.89 14.73
CA LEU A 19 -5.82 -0.05 15.79
C LEU A 19 -7.03 -0.13 16.73
N VAL A 20 -7.80 -1.20 16.60
CA VAL A 20 -9.00 -1.47 17.42
C VAL A 20 -8.57 -2.16 18.72
N LYS A 21 -8.81 -1.50 19.84
CA LYS A 21 -8.52 -1.97 21.20
C LYS A 21 -9.57 -3.00 21.64
N ASP A 22 -9.25 -3.77 22.68
CA ASP A 22 -10.16 -4.84 23.15
C ASP A 22 -11.44 -4.30 23.82
N ASN A 23 -11.43 -3.03 24.24
CA ASN A 23 -12.61 -2.31 24.74
C ASN A 23 -13.52 -1.76 23.61
N GLY A 24 -13.20 -2.02 22.33
CA GLY A 24 -13.96 -1.57 21.17
C GLY A 24 -13.66 -0.15 20.69
N LYS A 25 -12.81 0.60 21.40
CA LYS A 25 -12.33 1.93 20.96
C LYS A 25 -11.13 1.79 20.03
N SER A 26 -10.82 2.84 19.29
CA SER A 26 -9.77 2.81 18.26
C SER A 26 -8.80 3.97 18.36
N ALA A 27 -7.54 3.67 18.05
CA ALA A 27 -6.56 4.66 17.62
C ALA A 27 -6.47 4.65 16.10
N VAL A 28 -6.43 5.82 15.48
CA VAL A 28 -6.33 6.01 14.04
C VAL A 28 -4.92 6.45 13.67
N PHE A 29 -4.39 5.90 12.58
CA PHE A 29 -3.16 6.32 11.95
C PHE A 29 -3.47 6.83 10.54
N ASP A 30 -3.18 8.11 10.35
CA ASP A 30 -3.50 8.91 9.17
C ASP A 30 -4.99 9.01 8.82
N CYS A 31 -5.33 10.07 8.10
CA CYS A 31 -6.67 10.31 7.55
C CYS A 31 -6.57 11.14 6.26
N GLY A 32 -6.41 10.44 5.14
CA GLY A 32 -6.12 11.04 3.85
C GLY A 32 -7.29 11.58 3.04
N PHE A 33 -6.94 12.19 1.91
CA PHE A 33 -7.79 12.51 0.77
C PHE A 33 -7.00 12.28 -0.52
N GLN A 34 -7.54 11.49 -1.45
CA GLN A 34 -6.94 11.26 -2.77
C GLN A 34 -8.05 11.14 -3.82
N ASN A 35 -8.47 12.28 -4.37
CA ASN A 35 -9.71 12.46 -5.13
C ASN A 35 -11.00 12.16 -4.33
N GLU A 36 -10.97 11.23 -3.38
CA GLU A 36 -12.05 10.86 -2.47
C GLU A 36 -11.54 10.72 -1.02
N MET A 37 -12.46 10.73 -0.07
CA MET A 37 -12.18 10.45 1.35
C MET A 37 -12.28 8.94 1.61
N PRO A 38 -11.65 8.43 2.67
CA PRO A 38 -11.94 7.11 3.19
C PRO A 38 -13.43 6.96 3.51
N ASP A 39 -13.93 5.73 3.43
CA ASP A 39 -15.29 5.41 3.83
C ASP A 39 -15.39 5.34 5.36
N PHE A 40 -15.64 6.49 5.98
CA PHE A 40 -15.74 6.61 7.43
C PHE A 40 -16.91 5.82 8.04
N SER A 41 -17.91 5.39 7.25
CA SER A 41 -19.02 4.56 7.75
C SER A 41 -18.56 3.18 8.20
N LYS A 42 -17.37 2.75 7.75
CA LYS A 42 -16.72 1.51 8.17
C LYS A 42 -15.98 1.66 9.50
N ILE A 43 -15.93 2.84 10.13
CA ILE A 43 -15.38 2.96 11.48
C ILE A 43 -16.45 2.47 12.47
N GLU A 44 -16.10 1.47 13.26
CA GLU A 44 -16.96 0.94 14.32
C GLU A 44 -16.42 1.41 15.67
N GLY A 45 -17.33 1.75 16.60
CA GLY A 45 -16.94 2.24 17.93
C GLY A 45 -16.50 3.71 17.94
N GLU A 46 -15.83 4.11 19.03
CA GLU A 46 -15.27 5.45 19.19
C GLU A 46 -13.80 5.52 18.76
N VAL A 47 -13.37 6.69 18.28
CA VAL A 47 -11.95 7.01 18.06
C VAL A 47 -11.47 7.89 19.21
N GLU A 48 -10.42 7.47 19.90
CA GLU A 48 -9.83 8.21 21.03
C GLU A 48 -8.60 9.00 20.62
N GLU A 49 -7.76 8.43 19.74
CA GLU A 49 -6.52 9.03 19.29
C GLU A 49 -6.42 9.03 17.77
N ILE A 50 -5.88 10.11 17.21
CA ILE A 50 -5.56 10.26 15.78
C ILE A 50 -4.08 10.65 15.70
N PHE A 51 -3.27 9.77 15.13
CA PHE A 51 -1.85 10.03 14.85
C PHE A 51 -1.68 10.35 13.37
N ILE A 52 -1.18 11.55 13.05
CA ILE A 52 -0.88 11.92 11.66
C ILE A 52 0.63 11.87 11.43
N THR A 53 1.06 11.14 10.42
CA THR A 53 2.48 10.95 10.09
C THR A 53 3.09 12.21 9.48
N HIS A 54 2.41 12.82 8.51
CA HIS A 54 2.90 14.01 7.82
C HIS A 54 1.81 14.78 7.06
N GLY A 55 2.20 15.90 6.44
CA GLY A 55 1.28 16.91 5.91
C GLY A 55 0.83 16.71 4.46
N HIS A 56 1.03 15.55 3.82
CA HIS A 56 0.51 15.28 2.47
C HIS A 56 -0.98 14.95 2.50
N ALA A 57 -1.67 15.24 1.39
CA ALA A 57 -3.13 15.21 1.32
C ALA A 57 -3.70 13.81 1.58
N ASP A 58 -3.05 12.78 1.07
CA ASP A 58 -3.33 11.36 1.26
C ASP A 58 -3.05 10.84 2.67
N HIS A 59 -2.52 11.67 3.59
CA HIS A 59 -2.33 11.34 5.01
C HIS A 59 -3.09 12.25 5.97
N ILE A 60 -3.40 13.49 5.60
CA ILE A 60 -4.08 14.46 6.50
C ILE A 60 -5.37 15.06 5.95
N GLY A 61 -5.64 14.89 4.65
CA GLY A 61 -6.71 15.61 3.96
C GLY A 61 -8.13 15.38 4.52
N GLY A 62 -8.36 14.23 5.16
CA GLY A 62 -9.63 13.87 5.79
C GLY A 62 -9.76 14.25 7.27
N LEU A 63 -8.69 14.78 7.90
CA LEU A 63 -8.62 15.02 9.34
C LEU A 63 -9.81 15.84 9.88
N THR A 64 -10.18 16.93 9.20
CA THR A 64 -11.29 17.79 9.64
C THR A 64 -12.63 17.04 9.68
N ILE A 65 -12.89 16.18 8.68
CA ILE A 65 -14.11 15.38 8.65
C ILE A 65 -14.07 14.30 9.74
N LEU A 66 -12.93 13.65 9.93
CA LEU A 66 -12.78 12.65 10.99
C LEU A 66 -12.98 13.25 12.38
N LYS A 67 -12.40 14.42 12.65
CA LYS A 67 -12.58 15.15 13.92
C LYS A 67 -14.03 15.60 14.12
N ARG A 68 -14.75 15.96 13.05
CA ARG A 68 -16.19 16.24 13.11
C ARG A 68 -17.01 15.00 13.54
N MET A 69 -16.62 13.81 13.06
CA MET A 69 -17.28 12.55 13.41
C MET A 69 -16.92 12.07 14.82
N PHE A 70 -15.70 12.37 15.29
CA PHE A 70 -15.21 12.01 16.62
C PHE A 70 -14.68 13.25 17.35
N PRO A 71 -15.56 14.13 17.88
CA PRO A 71 -15.15 15.42 18.46
C PRO A 71 -14.21 15.28 19.66
N ASN A 72 -14.28 14.18 20.40
CA ASN A 72 -13.46 13.94 21.58
C ASN A 72 -12.10 13.31 21.27
N ALA A 73 -11.84 12.93 20.01
CA ALA A 73 -10.57 12.32 19.64
C ALA A 73 -9.41 13.31 19.78
N ARG A 74 -8.33 12.89 20.44
CA ARG A 74 -7.09 13.65 20.60
C ARG A 74 -6.23 13.48 19.35
N ILE A 75 -5.65 14.57 18.85
CA ILE A 75 -4.89 14.57 17.60
C ILE A 75 -3.42 14.77 17.92
N PHE A 76 -2.54 13.91 17.39
CA PHE A 76 -1.10 13.95 17.59
C PHE A 76 -0.37 14.03 16.26
N MET A 77 0.49 15.04 16.11
CA MET A 77 1.45 15.18 15.00
C MET A 77 2.56 16.15 15.36
N SER A 78 3.59 16.27 14.53
CA SER A 78 4.65 17.25 14.79
C SER A 78 4.18 18.69 14.53
N GLU A 79 4.83 19.66 15.17
CA GLU A 79 4.53 21.08 15.00
C GLU A 79 4.67 21.55 13.53
N PRO A 80 5.72 21.17 12.75
CA PRO A 80 5.75 21.49 11.33
C PRO A 80 4.62 20.82 10.52
N THR A 81 4.22 19.60 10.91
CA THR A 81 3.09 18.90 10.25
C THR A 81 1.77 19.64 10.45
N VAL A 82 1.54 20.31 11.58
CA VAL A 82 0.34 21.16 11.79
C VAL A 82 0.27 22.27 10.73
N GLU A 83 1.36 23.00 10.52
CA GLU A 83 1.37 24.13 9.59
C GLU A 83 1.28 23.69 8.13
N ILE A 84 2.03 22.66 7.74
CA ILE A 84 1.95 22.09 6.39
C ILE A 84 0.55 21.49 6.17
N GLY A 85 0.04 20.77 7.15
CA GLY A 85 -1.30 20.19 7.18
C GLY A 85 -2.39 21.22 6.94
N LYS A 86 -2.33 22.35 7.66
CA LYS A 86 -3.26 23.47 7.46
C LYS A 86 -3.24 23.96 6.01
N ILE A 87 -2.08 24.13 5.40
CA ILE A 87 -1.95 24.54 4.00
C ILE A 87 -2.57 23.49 3.07
N THR A 88 -2.28 22.21 3.29
CA THR A 88 -2.77 21.09 2.49
C THR A 88 -4.30 20.96 2.52
N ILE A 89 -4.90 20.91 3.72
CA ILE A 89 -6.37 20.84 3.89
C ILE A 89 -7.03 22.10 3.31
N SER A 90 -6.35 23.25 3.38
CA SER A 90 -6.87 24.50 2.85
C SER A 90 -6.86 24.60 1.32
N SER A 91 -6.37 23.58 0.61
CA SER A 91 -6.37 23.54 -0.85
C SER A 91 -7.79 23.60 -1.43
N ILE A 92 -7.90 24.17 -2.63
CA ILE A 92 -9.19 24.38 -3.32
C ILE A 92 -9.93 23.04 -3.53
N GLU A 93 -9.20 21.97 -3.85
CA GLU A 93 -9.76 20.65 -4.15
C GLU A 93 -10.54 20.07 -2.95
N ILE A 94 -9.94 20.09 -1.76
CA ILE A 94 -10.55 19.52 -0.55
C ILE A 94 -11.68 20.42 -0.04
N LYS A 95 -11.39 21.71 0.17
CA LYS A 95 -12.37 22.64 0.75
C LYS A 95 -13.64 22.76 -0.06
N SER A 96 -13.52 22.87 -1.39
CA SER A 96 -14.69 23.07 -2.25
C SER A 96 -15.53 21.80 -2.34
N LYS A 97 -14.88 20.63 -2.43
CA LYS A 97 -15.58 19.34 -2.55
C LYS A 97 -16.35 18.97 -1.29
N TYR A 98 -15.79 19.21 -0.12
CA TYR A 98 -16.39 18.83 1.17
C TYR A 98 -16.93 19.99 1.99
N LYS A 99 -16.93 21.21 1.43
CA LYS A 99 -17.45 22.44 2.04
C LYS A 99 -16.87 22.69 3.45
N ILE A 100 -15.56 22.54 3.59
CA ILE A 100 -14.85 22.72 4.86
C ILE A 100 -14.49 24.21 5.03
N PRO A 101 -15.05 24.94 6.01
CA PRO A 101 -14.70 26.34 6.27
C PRO A 101 -13.28 26.47 6.84
N MET A 102 -12.60 27.58 6.54
CA MET A 102 -11.26 27.84 7.10
C MET A 102 -11.26 27.84 8.63
N LYS A 103 -12.30 28.38 9.25
CA LYS A 103 -12.44 28.43 10.70
C LYS A 103 -12.41 27.03 11.33
N GLU A 104 -13.09 26.07 10.70
CA GLU A 104 -13.12 24.68 11.19
C GLU A 104 -11.72 24.03 11.08
N ILE A 105 -10.99 24.30 10.00
CA ILE A 105 -9.59 23.85 9.86
C ILE A 105 -8.74 24.44 10.99
N GLU A 106 -8.92 25.73 11.30
CA GLU A 106 -8.17 26.42 12.35
C GLU A 106 -8.47 25.88 13.75
N GLU A 107 -9.76 25.63 14.04
CA GLU A 107 -10.21 25.01 15.29
C GLU A 107 -9.59 23.60 15.44
N VAL A 108 -9.68 22.75 14.41
CA VAL A 108 -9.08 21.40 14.43
C VAL A 108 -7.56 21.44 14.60
N MET A 109 -6.87 22.38 13.93
CA MET A 109 -5.41 22.52 14.06
C MET A 109 -4.99 23.06 15.43
N SER A 110 -5.84 23.86 16.09
CA SER A 110 -5.60 24.34 17.45
C SER A 110 -5.81 23.27 18.52
N ASP A 111 -6.62 22.26 18.23
CA ASP A 111 -6.86 21.09 19.09
C ASP A 111 -5.73 20.05 19.05
N VAL A 112 -4.71 20.26 18.19
CA VAL A 112 -3.61 19.31 18.03
C VAL A 112 -2.67 19.34 19.23
N GLU A 113 -2.39 18.16 19.77
CA GLU A 113 -1.31 17.93 20.71
C GLU A 113 -0.01 17.68 19.96
N THR A 114 0.85 18.70 19.88
CA THR A 114 2.12 18.61 19.16
C THR A 114 3.09 17.65 19.84
N ILE A 115 3.68 16.75 19.07
CA ILE A 115 4.62 15.72 19.55
C ILE A 115 5.98 15.85 18.86
N ARG A 116 7.02 15.28 19.47
CA ARG A 116 8.39 15.26 18.94
C ARG A 116 8.90 13.83 18.90
N ASP A 117 9.77 13.53 17.93
CA ASP A 117 10.44 12.24 17.87
C ASP A 117 11.30 12.01 19.12
N GLY A 118 11.42 10.75 19.53
CA GLY A 118 12.18 10.38 20.73
C GLY A 118 11.42 10.49 22.06
N ILE A 119 10.23 11.12 22.09
CA ILE A 119 9.43 11.26 23.31
C ILE A 119 8.30 10.22 23.34
N ILE A 120 8.30 9.37 24.37
CA ILE A 120 7.29 8.31 24.52
C ILE A 120 5.96 8.91 25.00
N LEU A 121 4.91 8.64 24.24
CA LEU A 121 3.51 8.85 24.61
C LEU A 121 2.97 7.58 25.27
N LYS A 122 2.23 7.72 26.37
CA LYS A 122 1.67 6.61 27.14
C LYS A 122 0.15 6.67 27.10
N PHE A 123 -0.46 5.56 26.72
CA PHE A 123 -1.90 5.31 26.74
C PHE A 123 -2.15 4.07 27.61
N ASP A 124 -3.42 3.76 27.88
CA ASP A 124 -3.79 2.68 28.79
C ASP A 124 -3.28 1.31 28.29
N ASP A 125 -3.51 1.00 27.01
CA ASP A 125 -3.21 -0.33 26.45
C ASP A 125 -1.90 -0.39 25.63
N TYR A 126 -1.27 0.75 25.37
CA TYR A 126 -0.06 0.81 24.52
C TYR A 126 0.76 2.08 24.73
N LYS A 127 1.99 2.08 24.21
CA LYS A 127 2.87 3.25 24.15
C LYS A 127 3.24 3.55 22.72
N VAL A 128 3.43 4.82 22.40
CA VAL A 128 3.88 5.27 21.07
C VAL A 128 5.17 6.05 21.22
N LEU A 129 6.19 5.66 20.47
CA LEU A 129 7.41 6.42 20.27
C LEU A 129 7.41 6.94 18.83
N PRO A 130 7.23 8.25 18.63
CA PRO A 130 7.40 8.85 17.31
C PRO A 130 8.88 8.81 16.89
N ILE A 131 9.12 8.50 15.63
CA ILE A 131 10.44 8.35 15.01
C ILE A 131 10.46 9.21 13.76
N TYR A 132 11.55 9.93 13.54
CA TYR A 132 11.68 10.78 12.36
C TYR A 132 11.66 9.98 11.06
N ALA A 133 10.77 10.33 10.13
CA ALA A 133 10.51 9.57 8.90
C ALA A 133 11.42 9.93 7.69
N GLY A 134 12.14 11.05 7.75
CA GLY A 134 13.01 11.51 6.66
C GLY A 134 12.33 11.95 5.36
N HIS A 135 11.02 11.79 5.21
CA HIS A 135 10.25 12.07 3.98
C HIS A 135 9.91 13.56 3.79
N LEU A 136 9.45 14.22 4.85
CA LEU A 136 9.05 15.62 4.85
C LEU A 136 9.50 16.29 6.17
N LEU A 137 9.63 17.61 6.16
CA LEU A 137 9.83 18.37 7.39
C LEU A 137 8.73 18.03 8.42
N GLY A 138 9.15 17.50 9.58
CA GLY A 138 8.25 17.08 10.64
C GLY A 138 7.58 15.72 10.44
N ALA A 139 7.90 14.97 9.38
CA ALA A 139 7.32 13.64 9.17
C ALA A 139 7.74 12.66 10.27
N LEU A 140 6.78 11.88 10.76
CA LEU A 140 6.94 10.91 11.82
C LEU A 140 6.40 9.54 11.41
N SER A 141 7.19 8.51 11.70
CA SER A 141 6.74 7.13 11.84
C SER A 141 6.40 6.85 13.31
N TYR A 142 5.58 5.84 13.59
CA TYR A 142 5.12 5.52 14.94
C TYR A 142 5.53 4.10 15.33
N LEU A 143 6.47 4.01 16.29
CA LEU A 143 6.81 2.75 16.94
C LEU A 143 5.86 2.50 18.11
N ILE A 144 5.02 1.49 17.98
CA ILE A 144 3.92 1.18 18.90
C ILE A 144 4.34 -0.02 19.73
N LYS A 145 4.42 0.16 21.04
CA LYS A 145 4.67 -0.92 21.99
C LYS A 145 3.34 -1.35 22.60
N LEU A 146 2.87 -2.52 22.18
CA LEU A 146 1.86 -3.32 22.89
C LEU A 146 2.57 -4.22 23.91
N ASP A 147 1.86 -4.72 24.91
CA ASP A 147 2.36 -5.61 25.99
C ASP A 147 3.72 -6.27 25.72
N SER A 148 3.72 -7.42 25.02
CA SER A 148 4.93 -8.13 24.61
C SER A 148 5.38 -7.85 23.18
N HIS A 149 4.70 -6.94 22.46
CA HIS A 149 4.81 -6.84 21.01
C HIS A 149 5.13 -5.43 20.52
N THR A 150 5.99 -5.32 19.51
CA THR A 150 6.40 -4.03 18.96
C THR A 150 6.03 -3.94 17.49
N LEU A 151 5.32 -2.89 17.12
CA LEU A 151 4.90 -2.59 15.77
C LEU A 151 5.53 -1.28 15.30
N LEU A 152 5.77 -1.14 14.00
CA LEU A 152 6.16 0.12 13.38
C LEU A 152 5.15 0.46 12.30
N TYR A 153 4.44 1.58 12.43
CA TYR A 153 3.71 2.19 11.32
C TYR A 153 4.59 3.27 10.69
N THR A 154 4.99 3.10 9.44
CA THR A 154 5.99 3.98 8.81
C THR A 154 5.40 5.32 8.38
N GLY A 155 4.14 5.34 7.93
CA GLY A 155 3.70 6.38 7.00
C GLY A 155 4.55 6.32 5.73
N ASP A 156 4.76 7.47 5.09
CA ASP A 156 5.77 7.58 4.04
C ASP A 156 7.15 7.87 4.65
N ILE A 157 8.16 7.15 4.17
CA ILE A 157 9.55 7.24 4.63
C ILE A 157 10.50 7.44 3.46
N SER A 158 11.60 8.16 3.72
CA SER A 158 12.71 8.25 2.77
C SER A 158 13.89 7.43 3.28
N ILE A 159 14.21 6.31 2.65
CA ILE A 159 15.42 5.54 2.99
C ILE A 159 16.66 6.15 2.29
N SER A 160 16.44 6.87 1.19
CA SER A 160 17.45 7.71 0.55
C SER A 160 17.73 8.97 1.39
N GLU A 161 18.96 9.48 1.35
CA GLU A 161 19.30 10.71 2.07
C GLU A 161 18.92 11.95 1.26
N LEU A 162 17.91 12.70 1.74
CA LEU A 162 17.41 13.93 1.13
C LEU A 162 18.21 15.17 1.59
N PRO A 163 18.30 16.24 0.77
CA PRO A 163 19.01 17.48 1.11
C PRO A 163 18.53 18.16 2.39
N LEU A 164 17.22 18.22 2.66
CA LEU A 164 16.63 18.92 3.79
C LEU A 164 16.01 17.96 4.80
N ALA A 165 15.14 17.05 4.34
CA ALA A 165 14.49 16.08 5.21
C ALA A 165 15.41 14.92 5.64
N GLY A 166 16.55 14.68 5.00
CA GLY A 166 17.46 13.60 5.40
C GLY A 166 16.89 12.22 5.11
N LYS A 167 17.12 11.26 6.00
CA LYS A 167 16.72 9.85 5.82
C LYS A 167 16.03 9.28 7.05
N PHE A 168 15.21 8.26 6.83
CA PHE A 168 14.68 7.37 7.84
C PHE A 168 15.78 6.45 8.35
N GLU A 169 15.99 6.46 9.65
CA GLU A 169 16.86 5.50 10.32
C GLU A 169 16.18 4.94 11.54
N LEU A 170 16.28 3.63 11.69
CA LEU A 170 15.74 2.91 12.84
C LEU A 170 16.85 2.21 13.58
N SER A 171 17.06 2.62 14.83
CA SER A 171 18.08 2.04 15.72
C SER A 171 17.59 0.78 16.46
N GLN A 172 16.27 0.64 16.56
CA GLN A 172 15.60 -0.44 17.27
C GLN A 172 15.64 -1.72 16.44
N SER A 173 15.88 -2.84 17.12
CA SER A 173 15.85 -4.18 16.56
C SER A 173 14.68 -5.00 17.12
N ASN A 174 14.41 -6.15 16.52
CA ASN A 174 13.39 -7.11 16.95
C ASN A 174 11.96 -6.56 16.95
N ILE A 175 11.59 -5.89 15.86
CA ILE A 175 10.22 -5.43 15.61
C ILE A 175 9.40 -6.64 15.14
N ASP A 176 8.24 -6.86 15.77
CA ASP A 176 7.40 -8.01 15.46
C ASP A 176 6.63 -7.81 14.14
N LEU A 177 6.17 -6.58 13.87
CA LEU A 177 5.45 -6.23 12.65
C LEU A 177 5.80 -4.81 12.17
N ILE A 178 6.17 -4.69 10.91
CA ILE A 178 6.30 -3.39 10.23
C ILE A 178 5.09 -3.22 9.30
N ILE A 179 4.38 -2.11 9.40
CA ILE A 179 3.36 -1.69 8.44
C ILE A 179 4.02 -0.59 7.61
N SER A 180 4.51 -0.97 6.44
CA SER A 180 5.31 -0.13 5.56
C SER A 180 4.48 0.38 4.39
N GLU A 181 4.76 1.60 3.93
CA GLU A 181 4.42 1.99 2.56
C GLU A 181 5.15 1.11 1.53
N SER A 182 4.79 1.25 0.24
CA SER A 182 5.40 0.50 -0.86
C SER A 182 5.58 1.34 -2.13
N ASN A 183 5.90 2.63 -2.01
CA ASN A 183 6.21 3.50 -3.16
C ASN A 183 7.69 3.45 -3.60
N PHE A 184 8.45 2.47 -3.11
CA PHE A 184 9.86 2.31 -3.45
C PHE A 184 10.09 2.02 -4.94
N SER A 185 11.19 2.55 -5.46
CA SER A 185 11.64 2.29 -6.82
C SER A 185 12.24 0.87 -6.96
N LEU A 186 12.01 0.23 -8.10
CA LEU A 186 12.71 -1.00 -8.51
C LEU A 186 14.00 -0.71 -9.32
N GLY A 187 14.28 0.57 -9.60
CA GLY A 187 15.48 1.01 -10.27
C GLY A 187 16.70 1.10 -9.34
N LEU A 188 17.77 1.67 -9.87
CA LEU A 188 19.04 1.88 -9.15
C LEU A 188 19.32 3.34 -8.82
N ASP A 189 18.51 4.27 -9.36
CA ASP A 189 18.71 5.69 -9.11
C ASP A 189 18.35 6.03 -7.67
N THR A 190 19.21 6.81 -7.02
CA THR A 190 18.94 7.41 -5.71
C THR A 190 18.32 8.79 -5.92
N PHE A 191 17.75 9.37 -4.86
CA PHE A 191 17.30 10.77 -4.92
C PHE A 191 18.41 11.70 -5.44
N ARG A 192 19.64 11.53 -4.93
CA ARG A 192 20.80 12.34 -5.32
C ARG A 192 21.16 12.18 -6.79
N SER A 193 21.22 10.95 -7.32
CA SER A 193 21.55 10.74 -8.74
C SER A 193 20.48 11.31 -9.67
N SER A 194 19.18 11.17 -9.32
CA SER A 194 18.09 11.80 -10.05
C SER A 194 18.15 13.32 -10.00
N LEU A 195 18.47 13.90 -8.83
CA LEU A 195 18.56 15.34 -8.66
C LEU A 195 19.76 15.95 -9.41
N GLU A 196 20.88 15.23 -9.53
CA GLU A 196 22.00 15.65 -10.39
C GLU A 196 21.62 15.66 -11.88
N LYS A 197 20.88 14.65 -12.36
CA LYS A 197 20.39 14.65 -13.75
C LYS A 197 19.48 15.86 -14.01
N ILE A 198 18.57 16.14 -13.07
CA ILE A 198 17.68 17.31 -13.13
C ILE A 198 18.47 18.62 -13.12
N SER A 199 19.49 18.75 -12.27
CA SER A 199 20.32 19.96 -12.19
C SER A 199 21.02 20.26 -13.53
N GLN A 200 21.50 19.23 -14.22
CA GLN A 200 22.13 19.34 -15.54
C GLN A 200 21.15 19.71 -16.66
N ILE A 201 19.94 19.14 -16.64
CA ILE A 201 18.87 19.49 -17.58
C ILE A 201 18.50 20.96 -17.42
N ILE A 202 18.31 21.41 -16.18
CA ILE A 202 18.00 22.80 -15.85
C ILE A 202 19.16 23.71 -16.29
N ALA A 203 20.41 23.38 -15.93
CA ALA A 203 21.57 24.16 -16.32
C ALA A 203 21.66 24.36 -17.84
N SER A 204 21.32 23.34 -18.62
CA SER A 204 21.30 23.41 -20.09
C SER A 204 20.22 24.36 -20.61
N ALA A 205 19.01 24.32 -20.02
CA ALA A 205 17.94 25.26 -20.36
C ALA A 205 18.30 26.71 -20.02
N ILE A 206 18.94 26.94 -18.87
CA ILE A 206 19.35 28.30 -18.45
C ILE A 206 20.46 28.86 -19.36
N LYS A 207 21.39 28.03 -19.85
CA LYS A 207 22.46 28.47 -20.78
C LYS A 207 21.91 29.06 -22.08
N VAL A 208 20.80 28.54 -22.60
CA VAL A 208 20.11 29.08 -23.79
C VAL A 208 19.09 30.18 -23.45
N LYS A 209 19.22 30.76 -22.26
CA LYS A 209 18.31 31.74 -21.67
C LYS A 209 16.87 31.23 -21.59
N GLY A 210 16.60 29.94 -21.47
CA GLY A 210 15.25 29.39 -21.34
C GLY A 210 14.57 29.74 -20.01
N ARG A 211 13.24 29.60 -19.96
CA ARG A 211 12.45 29.62 -18.71
C ARG A 211 12.14 28.18 -18.32
N VAL A 212 12.37 27.82 -17.05
CA VAL A 212 12.11 26.48 -16.54
C VAL A 212 10.91 26.52 -15.61
N VAL A 213 9.88 25.74 -15.93
CA VAL A 213 8.67 25.61 -15.10
C VAL A 213 8.61 24.19 -14.55
N MET A 214 8.50 24.08 -13.22
CA MET A 214 8.40 22.81 -12.50
C MET A 214 7.09 22.76 -11.71
N PRO A 215 6.05 22.11 -12.25
CA PRO A 215 4.82 21.82 -11.52
C PRO A 215 5.11 20.77 -10.43
N LEU A 216 4.87 21.11 -9.16
CA LEU A 216 5.28 20.29 -8.01
C LEU A 216 4.18 20.24 -6.92
N PRO A 217 4.24 19.24 -6.01
CA PRO A 217 3.50 19.30 -4.75
C PRO A 217 3.92 20.53 -3.93
N ALA A 218 3.03 20.99 -3.04
CA ALA A 218 3.31 22.16 -2.21
C ALA A 218 4.45 21.91 -1.22
N ALA A 219 4.56 20.69 -0.69
CA ALA A 219 5.48 20.31 0.38
C ALA A 219 6.38 19.13 -0.03
N GLY A 220 7.66 19.21 0.34
CA GLY A 220 8.69 18.20 0.10
C GLY A 220 9.55 18.59 -1.09
N ARG A 221 9.27 17.98 -2.24
CA ARG A 221 10.09 18.07 -3.47
C ARG A 221 10.54 19.47 -3.85
N ALA A 222 9.63 20.44 -3.78
CA ALA A 222 9.92 21.80 -4.22
C ALA A 222 10.95 22.49 -3.32
N GLN A 223 10.89 22.25 -2.01
CA GLN A 223 11.87 22.78 -1.07
C GLN A 223 13.24 22.11 -1.28
N GLU A 224 13.27 20.78 -1.44
CA GLU A 224 14.48 20.02 -1.72
C GLU A 224 15.20 20.52 -2.98
N ILE A 225 14.45 20.66 -4.09
CA ILE A 225 14.99 21.15 -5.37
C ILE A 225 15.49 22.60 -5.24
N ALA A 226 14.70 23.49 -4.62
CA ALA A 226 15.06 24.91 -4.52
C ALA A 226 16.41 25.10 -3.82
N VAL A 227 16.59 24.43 -2.67
CA VAL A 227 17.81 24.57 -1.87
C VAL A 227 18.98 23.91 -2.57
N TYR A 228 18.78 22.74 -3.17
CA TYR A 228 19.83 22.05 -3.89
C TYR A 228 20.36 22.85 -5.08
N LEU A 229 19.46 23.39 -5.92
CA LEU A 229 19.86 24.21 -7.07
C LEU A 229 20.57 25.49 -6.62
N SER A 230 20.07 26.15 -5.58
CA SER A 230 20.71 27.34 -5.05
C SER A 230 22.11 27.03 -4.47
N TYR A 231 22.26 25.91 -3.76
CA TYR A 231 23.56 25.42 -3.30
C TYR A 231 24.54 25.22 -4.47
N LYS A 232 24.11 24.55 -5.54
CA LYS A 232 24.92 24.33 -6.75
C LYS A 232 25.29 25.63 -7.47
N MET A 233 24.39 26.62 -7.51
CA MET A 233 24.68 27.94 -8.08
C MET A 233 25.74 28.69 -7.27
N LEU A 234 25.64 28.65 -5.93
CA LEU A 234 26.63 29.28 -5.05
C LEU A 234 27.99 28.61 -5.13
N ALA A 235 28.03 27.31 -5.41
CA ALA A 235 29.26 26.56 -5.69
C ALA A 235 29.82 26.80 -7.10
N GLY A 236 29.10 27.51 -7.98
CA GLY A 236 29.50 27.74 -9.38
C GLY A 236 29.35 26.52 -10.30
N GLU A 237 28.65 25.48 -9.85
CA GLU A 237 28.47 24.22 -10.61
C GLU A 237 27.41 24.34 -11.71
N ILE A 238 26.40 25.20 -11.51
CA ILE A 238 25.38 25.51 -12.52
C ILE A 238 25.23 27.04 -12.69
N PRO A 239 24.77 27.52 -13.86
CA PRO A 239 24.61 28.95 -14.12
C PRO A 239 23.71 29.63 -13.09
N HIS A 240 24.11 30.82 -12.67
CA HIS A 240 23.36 31.62 -11.71
C HIS A 240 22.07 32.17 -12.33
N THR A 241 20.93 31.90 -11.71
CA THR A 241 19.62 32.45 -12.08
C THR A 241 18.69 32.51 -10.87
N THR A 242 17.60 33.26 -10.97
CA THR A 242 16.61 33.36 -9.89
C THR A 242 15.69 32.14 -9.90
N ILE A 243 15.48 31.56 -8.73
CA ILE A 243 14.50 30.50 -8.46
C ILE A 243 13.26 31.16 -7.83
N TYR A 244 12.21 31.28 -8.61
CA TYR A 244 10.92 31.77 -8.15
C TYR A 244 10.08 30.63 -7.54
N VAL A 245 9.39 30.94 -6.45
CA VAL A 245 8.53 29.99 -5.74
C VAL A 245 7.13 30.59 -5.64
N ASP A 246 6.14 29.89 -6.18
CA ASP A 246 4.76 30.38 -6.28
C ASP A 246 3.72 29.29 -5.90
N GLY A 247 2.46 29.70 -5.80
CA GLY A 247 1.38 28.86 -5.27
C GLY A 247 1.63 28.50 -3.82
N SER A 248 1.10 27.35 -3.37
CA SER A 248 1.24 26.90 -1.99
C SER A 248 2.68 26.52 -1.62
N VAL A 249 3.57 26.36 -2.59
CA VAL A 249 5.00 26.12 -2.35
C VAL A 249 5.61 27.27 -1.54
N LYS A 250 5.21 28.52 -1.81
CA LYS A 250 5.74 29.68 -1.09
C LYS A 250 5.32 29.69 0.37
N ASP A 251 4.11 29.21 0.65
CA ASP A 251 3.57 29.13 2.02
C ASP A 251 4.32 28.04 2.80
N VAL A 252 4.54 26.88 2.19
CA VAL A 252 5.35 25.81 2.80
C VAL A 252 6.82 26.22 2.94
N MET A 253 7.38 26.99 2.00
CA MET A 253 8.75 27.52 2.14
C MET A 253 8.89 28.40 3.39
N ARG A 254 7.86 29.18 3.76
CA ARG A 254 7.87 29.95 5.02
C ARG A 254 7.85 29.05 6.25
N VAL A 255 7.18 27.90 6.18
CA VAL A 255 7.22 26.89 7.25
C VAL A 255 8.64 26.32 7.38
N TYR A 256 9.30 26.01 6.26
CA TYR A 256 10.71 25.58 6.27
C TYR A 256 11.64 26.68 6.82
N ASP A 257 11.40 27.95 6.49
CA ASP A 257 12.16 29.08 7.05
C ASP A 257 12.02 29.10 8.59
N LYS A 258 10.79 28.95 9.10
CA LYS A 258 10.46 28.95 10.53
C LYS A 258 11.08 27.77 11.29
N TYR A 259 11.05 26.56 10.73
CA TYR A 259 11.52 25.33 11.37
C TYR A 259 12.84 24.83 10.77
N SER A 260 13.68 25.73 10.26
CA SER A 260 14.97 25.39 9.64
C SER A 260 15.91 24.62 10.59
N SER A 261 15.80 24.84 11.91
CA SER A 261 16.53 24.10 12.94
C SER A 261 16.13 22.62 13.05
N ASN A 262 15.00 22.21 12.48
CA ASN A 262 14.49 20.85 12.54
C ASN A 262 14.92 20.01 11.32
N LEU A 263 15.60 20.61 10.35
CA LEU A 263 16.12 19.93 9.16
C LEU A 263 17.24 18.97 9.54
N ARG A 264 17.30 17.81 8.88
CA ARG A 264 18.26 16.73 9.17
C ARG A 264 19.03 16.22 7.95
N GLY A 265 18.72 16.77 6.77
CA GLY A 265 19.40 16.40 5.54
C GLY A 265 20.80 16.99 5.39
N TYR A 266 21.54 16.50 4.41
CA TYR A 266 22.95 16.83 4.21
C TYR A 266 23.20 18.30 3.79
N LEU A 267 22.16 19.06 3.43
CA LEU A 267 22.23 20.51 3.17
C LEU A 267 21.54 21.36 4.26
N SER A 268 21.10 20.76 5.37
CA SER A 268 20.44 21.47 6.48
C SER A 268 21.26 22.66 6.99
N GLU A 269 22.56 22.48 7.22
CA GLU A 269 23.48 23.54 7.69
C GLU A 269 23.68 24.67 6.65
N TYR A 270 23.47 24.38 5.36
CA TYR A 270 23.58 25.36 4.28
C TYR A 270 22.29 26.14 4.05
N TYR A 271 21.17 25.73 4.65
CA TYR A 271 19.85 26.29 4.38
C TYR A 271 19.82 27.81 4.58
N THR A 272 20.28 28.31 5.73
CA THR A 272 20.29 29.76 6.03
C THR A 272 21.17 30.53 5.06
N LYS A 273 22.33 29.98 4.66
CA LYS A 273 23.23 30.59 3.67
C LYS A 273 22.56 30.70 2.30
N VAL A 274 21.92 29.61 1.86
CA VAL A 274 21.17 29.54 0.61
C VAL A 274 20.01 30.53 0.59
N ARG A 275 19.21 30.59 1.66
CA ARG A 275 18.08 31.53 1.76
C ARG A 275 18.55 32.98 1.75
N SER A 276 19.65 33.29 2.46
CA SER A 276 20.21 34.65 2.55
C SER A 276 20.88 35.14 1.26
N ALA A 277 21.27 34.22 0.37
CA ALA A 277 21.84 34.58 -0.93
C ALA A 277 20.84 35.27 -1.89
N GLY A 278 19.54 35.26 -1.58
CA GLY A 278 18.52 35.94 -2.38
C GLY A 278 18.18 35.27 -3.70
N LEU A 279 18.64 34.03 -3.92
CA LEU A 279 18.36 33.25 -5.14
C LEU A 279 16.95 32.69 -5.19
N ILE A 280 16.35 32.42 -4.02
CA ILE A 280 15.00 31.87 -3.91
C ILE A 280 14.04 33.00 -3.54
N LYS A 281 13.18 33.41 -4.48
CA LYS A 281 12.23 34.52 -4.33
C LYS A 281 10.79 34.01 -4.29
N LEU A 282 10.04 34.43 -3.28
CA LEU A 282 8.61 34.12 -3.16
C LEU A 282 7.80 35.06 -4.06
N VAL A 283 6.91 34.51 -4.88
CA VAL A 283 6.11 35.26 -5.84
C VAL A 283 4.76 35.66 -5.24
N SER A 284 4.42 36.94 -5.33
CA SER A 284 3.06 37.45 -5.06
C SER A 284 2.20 37.41 -6.33
N ASP A 285 0.88 37.47 -6.16
CA ASP A 285 -0.05 37.47 -7.30
C ASP A 285 0.17 38.67 -8.23
N ASP A 286 0.54 39.82 -7.67
CA ASP A 286 0.77 41.06 -8.41
C ASP A 286 1.99 40.99 -9.33
N ILE A 287 3.06 40.31 -8.89
CA ILE A 287 4.34 40.24 -9.62
C ILE A 287 4.31 39.11 -10.66
N ARG A 288 3.45 38.10 -10.50
CA ARG A 288 3.40 36.92 -11.38
C ARG A 288 3.32 37.28 -12.87
N LYS A 289 2.42 38.19 -13.24
CA LYS A 289 2.21 38.56 -14.66
C LYS A 289 3.43 39.26 -15.26
N ASP A 290 4.09 40.10 -14.47
CA ASP A 290 5.29 40.82 -14.87
C ASP A 290 6.48 39.86 -15.03
N LEU A 291 6.69 39.00 -14.03
CA LEU A 291 7.68 37.91 -14.04
C LEU A 291 7.59 37.07 -15.32
N ILE A 292 6.39 36.56 -15.62
CA ILE A 292 6.16 35.67 -16.76
C ILE A 292 6.57 36.32 -18.10
N ARG A 293 6.34 37.63 -18.23
CA ARG A 293 6.55 38.40 -19.46
C ARG A 293 7.99 38.89 -19.63
N ASN A 294 8.59 39.38 -18.56
CA ASN A 294 9.78 40.23 -18.65
C ASN A 294 11.07 39.55 -18.15
N GLU A 295 10.98 38.56 -17.26
CA GLU A 295 12.15 37.91 -16.68
C GLU A 295 12.65 36.74 -17.54
N ARG A 296 13.96 36.70 -17.82
CA ARG A 296 14.59 35.63 -18.60
C ARG A 296 16.13 35.62 -18.45
N PRO A 297 16.78 34.47 -18.18
CA PRO A 297 16.20 33.17 -17.80
C PRO A 297 15.73 33.15 -16.34
N PHE A 298 14.81 32.24 -16.02
CA PHE A 298 14.42 31.94 -14.64
C PHE A 298 14.00 30.48 -14.45
N ILE A 299 13.93 30.05 -13.20
CA ILE A 299 13.33 28.80 -12.75
C ILE A 299 12.11 29.13 -11.90
N VAL A 300 10.98 28.46 -12.08
CA VAL A 300 9.82 28.58 -11.19
C VAL A 300 9.35 27.21 -10.69
N LEU A 301 9.21 27.12 -9.37
CA LEU A 301 8.65 25.96 -8.66
C LEU A 301 7.25 26.33 -8.18
N THR A 302 6.23 25.60 -8.62
CA THR A 302 4.84 26.06 -8.45
C THR A 302 3.84 24.92 -8.41
N THR A 303 2.71 25.14 -7.72
CA THR A 303 1.60 24.20 -7.63
C THR A 303 0.53 24.47 -8.70
N SER A 304 -0.19 23.46 -9.19
CA SER A 304 -0.16 22.03 -8.77
C SER A 304 0.64 21.12 -9.72
N ALA A 305 1.19 20.03 -9.18
CA ALA A 305 2.02 19.05 -9.90
C ALA A 305 1.42 18.51 -11.20
N ASN A 306 0.10 18.35 -11.23
CA ASN A 306 -0.64 17.76 -12.34
C ASN A 306 -1.34 18.80 -13.23
N LEU A 307 -1.03 20.10 -13.06
CA LEU A 307 -1.62 21.21 -13.83
C LEU A 307 -3.16 21.22 -13.82
N LYS A 308 -3.77 20.84 -12.68
CA LYS A 308 -5.23 20.83 -12.53
C LYS A 308 -5.81 22.25 -12.37
N HIS A 309 -5.10 23.11 -11.63
CA HIS A 309 -5.52 24.47 -11.29
C HIS A 309 -4.32 25.28 -10.77
N GLY A 310 -4.54 26.57 -10.55
CA GLY A 310 -3.58 27.44 -9.86
C GLY A 310 -2.45 27.96 -10.75
N PRO A 311 -1.41 28.57 -10.14
CA PRO A 311 -0.37 29.29 -10.86
C PRO A 311 0.38 28.46 -11.90
N SER A 312 0.59 27.16 -11.66
CA SER A 312 1.32 26.28 -12.57
C SER A 312 0.75 26.25 -13.99
N VAL A 313 -0.58 26.38 -14.14
CA VAL A 313 -1.23 26.35 -15.46
C VAL A 313 -0.84 27.60 -16.27
N TYR A 314 -0.86 28.78 -15.65
CA TYR A 314 -0.46 30.04 -16.30
C TYR A 314 1.01 30.03 -16.72
N TYR A 315 1.91 29.54 -15.86
CA TYR A 315 3.32 29.39 -16.24
C TYR A 315 3.51 28.38 -17.37
N ALA A 316 2.79 27.26 -17.32
CA ALA A 316 2.88 26.22 -18.34
C ALA A 316 2.40 26.73 -19.70
N GLU A 317 1.29 27.47 -19.76
CA GLU A 317 0.73 28.07 -20.98
C GLU A 317 1.76 28.97 -21.70
N GLU A 318 2.42 29.83 -20.94
CA GLU A 318 3.37 30.82 -21.47
C GLU A 318 4.70 30.20 -21.90
N VAL A 319 5.15 29.19 -21.15
CA VAL A 319 6.32 28.39 -21.55
C VAL A 319 5.99 27.51 -22.75
N PHE A 320 4.76 27.01 -22.89
CA PHE A 320 4.35 26.11 -23.97
C PHE A 320 4.68 26.65 -25.38
N LEU A 321 4.60 27.97 -25.53
CA LEU A 321 4.82 28.71 -26.77
C LEU A 321 6.27 29.14 -27.02
N ASP A 322 7.23 28.75 -26.18
CA ASP A 322 8.63 29.17 -26.27
C ASP A 322 9.59 27.98 -26.46
N GLU A 323 10.29 27.98 -27.59
CA GLU A 323 11.18 26.89 -28.02
C GLU A 323 12.40 26.66 -27.12
N ASN A 324 12.83 27.69 -26.40
CA ASN A 324 14.00 27.62 -25.50
C ASN A 324 13.62 27.22 -24.08
N SER A 325 12.33 27.25 -23.76
CA SER A 325 11.83 26.99 -22.42
C SER A 325 11.58 25.51 -22.18
N LEU A 326 11.54 25.14 -20.91
CA LEU A 326 11.43 23.77 -20.42
C LEU A 326 10.28 23.67 -19.43
N LEU A 327 9.36 22.74 -19.70
CA LEU A 327 8.41 22.24 -18.71
C LEU A 327 8.92 20.88 -18.19
N LEU A 328 9.27 20.82 -16.91
CA LEU A 328 9.89 19.65 -16.31
C LEU A 328 9.01 19.05 -15.20
N PHE A 329 8.60 17.80 -15.39
CA PHE A 329 7.86 17.01 -14.40
C PHE A 329 8.80 16.08 -13.66
N THR A 330 8.63 15.96 -12.34
CA THR A 330 9.58 15.21 -11.49
C THR A 330 8.94 14.10 -10.64
N GLY A 331 7.70 13.74 -10.91
CA GLY A 331 7.08 12.56 -10.32
C GLY A 331 5.75 12.25 -10.99
N ARG A 332 4.90 11.50 -10.28
CA ARG A 332 3.70 10.90 -10.87
C ARG A 332 2.76 11.94 -11.52
N VAL A 333 2.45 11.67 -12.78
CA VAL A 333 1.48 12.43 -13.59
C VAL A 333 0.26 11.55 -13.88
N ASP A 334 -0.92 11.98 -13.44
CA ASP A 334 -2.18 11.25 -13.58
C ASP A 334 -2.69 11.30 -15.02
N ASP A 335 -3.20 10.17 -15.53
CA ASP A 335 -3.53 10.00 -16.95
C ASP A 335 -4.59 10.97 -17.50
N LYS A 336 -5.49 11.47 -16.64
CA LYS A 336 -6.62 12.34 -17.03
C LYS A 336 -6.32 13.84 -16.87
N THR A 337 -5.06 14.24 -16.85
CA THR A 337 -4.65 15.62 -16.55
C THR A 337 -4.06 16.34 -17.75
N LEU A 338 -4.04 17.68 -17.67
CA LEU A 338 -3.35 18.52 -18.66
C LEU A 338 -1.85 18.19 -18.72
N ALA A 339 -1.23 17.92 -17.57
CA ALA A 339 0.17 17.49 -17.49
C ALA A 339 0.43 16.23 -18.36
N LYS A 340 -0.44 15.22 -18.29
CA LYS A 340 -0.28 14.00 -19.12
C LYS A 340 -0.38 14.30 -20.61
N LYS A 341 -1.38 15.11 -21.00
CA LYS A 341 -1.57 15.53 -22.40
C LYS A 341 -0.33 16.24 -22.93
N ILE A 342 0.22 17.18 -22.16
CA ILE A 342 1.43 17.91 -22.54
C ILE A 342 2.63 16.97 -22.65
N LEU A 343 2.79 16.04 -21.71
CA LEU A 343 3.91 15.08 -21.70
C LEU A 343 3.94 14.21 -22.97
N HIS A 344 2.78 13.77 -23.45
CA HIS A 344 2.66 12.92 -24.65
C HIS A 344 2.60 13.70 -25.96
N SER A 345 2.31 15.01 -25.91
CA SER A 345 2.26 15.85 -27.11
C SER A 345 3.61 15.91 -27.82
N LYS A 346 3.64 16.08 -29.13
CA LYS A 346 4.86 16.35 -29.92
C LYS A 346 5.03 17.85 -30.14
N LYS A 347 6.26 18.29 -30.48
CA LYS A 347 6.46 19.67 -30.95
C LYS A 347 5.58 19.91 -32.18
N GLY A 348 4.89 21.05 -32.21
CA GLY A 348 3.89 21.42 -33.22
C GLY A 348 2.46 20.97 -32.92
N GLU A 349 2.27 19.98 -32.04
CA GLU A 349 0.94 19.47 -31.69
C GLU A 349 0.12 20.49 -30.89
N LEU A 350 -1.19 20.50 -31.14
CA LEU A 350 -2.13 21.37 -30.45
C LEU A 350 -2.57 20.74 -29.13
N VAL A 351 -2.44 21.49 -28.04
CA VAL A 351 -2.96 21.12 -26.71
C VAL A 351 -3.88 22.24 -26.23
N GLU A 352 -5.03 21.85 -25.69
CA GLU A 352 -6.02 22.79 -25.18
C GLU A 352 -5.66 23.29 -23.77
N PHE A 353 -5.54 24.61 -23.64
CA PHE A 353 -5.47 25.36 -22.39
C PHE A 353 -6.73 26.22 -22.29
N HIS A 354 -7.57 26.02 -21.26
CA HIS A 354 -8.76 26.84 -21.01
C HIS A 354 -9.67 27.07 -22.24
N GLY A 355 -9.86 26.04 -23.08
CA GLY A 355 -10.67 26.13 -24.30
C GLY A 355 -9.94 26.72 -25.52
N VAL A 356 -8.66 27.05 -25.40
CA VAL A 356 -7.81 27.57 -26.49
C VAL A 356 -6.74 26.54 -26.84
N ALA A 357 -6.67 26.15 -28.12
CA ALA A 357 -5.67 25.23 -28.62
C ALA A 357 -4.35 25.95 -28.93
N LEU A 358 -3.28 25.60 -28.22
CA LEU A 358 -1.93 26.16 -28.40
C LEU A 358 -1.00 25.13 -29.03
N SER A 359 -0.10 25.55 -29.92
CA SER A 359 0.89 24.66 -30.55
C SER A 359 2.16 24.57 -29.70
N ARG A 360 2.56 23.34 -29.36
CA ARG A 360 3.74 23.10 -28.51
C ARG A 360 5.03 23.52 -29.21
N LYS A 361 5.77 24.47 -28.63
CA LYS A 361 7.15 24.80 -29.05
C LYS A 361 8.20 24.35 -28.04
N CYS A 362 7.86 24.36 -26.75
CA CYS A 362 8.80 24.11 -25.68
C CYS A 362 9.32 22.67 -25.60
N ASN A 363 10.40 22.53 -24.83
CA ASN A 363 10.88 21.24 -24.39
C ASN A 363 10.03 20.78 -23.20
N VAL A 364 9.64 19.51 -23.21
CA VAL A 364 8.88 18.88 -22.13
C VAL A 364 9.65 17.62 -21.78
N GLN A 365 9.97 17.47 -20.49
CA GLN A 365 10.71 16.31 -19.99
C GLN A 365 10.10 15.81 -18.69
N MET A 366 10.31 14.53 -18.41
CA MET A 366 9.95 13.90 -17.15
C MET A 366 11.17 13.16 -16.61
N ASN A 367 11.55 13.49 -15.38
CA ASN A 367 12.65 12.88 -14.65
C ASN A 367 12.20 12.66 -13.21
N GLU A 368 11.78 11.44 -12.89
CA GLU A 368 11.25 11.13 -11.56
C GLU A 368 12.33 11.27 -10.47
N LEU A 369 11.97 11.95 -9.38
CA LEU A 369 12.78 12.01 -8.17
C LEU A 369 12.38 10.86 -7.25
N ASN A 370 13.38 10.03 -6.91
CA ASN A 370 13.19 8.88 -6.03
C ASN A 370 13.24 9.32 -4.56
N GLU A 371 12.15 9.87 -4.06
CA GLU A 371 12.05 10.40 -2.68
C GLU A 371 11.99 9.31 -1.63
N HIS A 372 11.41 8.14 -1.94
CA HIS A 372 11.22 7.08 -0.95
C HIS A 372 12.44 6.16 -0.84
N GLY A 373 13.22 6.04 -1.91
CA GLY A 373 14.34 5.11 -2.03
C GLY A 373 13.97 3.85 -2.81
N ASN A 374 14.89 2.89 -2.86
CA ASN A 374 14.70 1.66 -3.63
C ASN A 374 14.20 0.51 -2.76
N ALA A 375 13.54 -0.46 -3.39
CA ALA A 375 13.06 -1.66 -2.71
C ALA A 375 14.22 -2.46 -2.08
N SER A 376 15.42 -2.38 -2.66
CA SER A 376 16.66 -2.93 -2.08
C SER A 376 16.99 -2.34 -0.72
N ASP A 377 16.76 -1.03 -0.55
CA ASP A 377 17.12 -0.30 0.65
C ASP A 377 16.14 -0.66 1.79
N LEU A 378 14.86 -0.84 1.46
CA LEU A 378 13.86 -1.38 2.39
C LEU A 378 14.25 -2.80 2.85
N ILE A 379 14.63 -3.67 1.92
CA ILE A 379 15.06 -5.04 2.23
C ILE A 379 16.26 -5.02 3.18
N GLU A 380 17.28 -4.21 2.90
CA GLU A 380 18.46 -4.07 3.76
C GLU A 380 18.07 -3.59 5.15
N MET A 381 17.23 -2.56 5.24
CA MET A 381 16.73 -2.04 6.51
C MET A 381 15.99 -3.11 7.31
N VAL A 382 15.04 -3.83 6.69
CA VAL A 382 14.23 -4.88 7.32
C VAL A 382 15.11 -6.02 7.86
N ASN A 383 16.12 -6.43 7.09
CA ASN A 383 17.08 -7.44 7.51
C ASN A 383 17.94 -6.95 8.68
N LYS A 384 18.44 -5.70 8.62
CA LYS A 384 19.29 -5.09 9.65
C LYS A 384 18.57 -4.98 11.00
N ILE A 385 17.30 -4.54 11.01
CA ILE A 385 16.51 -4.44 12.25
C ILE A 385 15.98 -5.79 12.74
N SER A 386 16.27 -6.88 12.01
CA SER A 386 15.82 -8.24 12.34
C SER A 386 14.30 -8.30 12.56
N SER A 387 13.55 -7.62 11.69
CA SER A 387 12.09 -7.68 11.76
C SER A 387 11.61 -9.10 11.46
N LYS A 388 10.51 -9.51 12.10
CA LYS A 388 9.94 -10.84 11.88
C LYS A 388 8.85 -10.85 10.81
N SER A 389 8.20 -9.71 10.59
CA SER A 389 7.14 -9.60 9.60
C SER A 389 6.94 -8.20 9.04
N ILE A 390 6.33 -8.11 7.86
CA ILE A 390 5.93 -6.86 7.21
C ILE A 390 4.53 -6.96 6.59
N MET A 391 3.75 -5.89 6.73
CA MET A 391 2.56 -5.58 5.95
C MET A 391 2.89 -4.48 4.96
N LEU A 392 2.62 -4.72 3.68
CA LEU A 392 2.82 -3.75 2.61
C LEU A 392 1.52 -3.00 2.36
N THR A 393 1.55 -1.70 2.61
CA THR A 393 0.45 -0.75 2.40
C THR A 393 0.91 0.36 1.46
N HIS A 394 0.03 1.31 1.17
CA HIS A 394 0.32 2.58 0.50
C HIS A 394 1.38 2.51 -0.61
N GLY A 395 1.02 1.99 -1.78
CA GLY A 395 1.90 2.05 -2.94
C GLY A 395 1.62 1.07 -4.06
N ASN A 396 2.62 0.85 -4.91
CA ASN A 396 2.48 0.19 -6.20
C ASN A 396 2.44 -1.35 -6.09
N ASP A 397 1.40 -1.97 -6.63
CA ASP A 397 1.21 -3.43 -6.67
C ASP A 397 2.41 -4.19 -7.29
N VAL A 398 3.10 -3.60 -8.26
CA VAL A 398 4.29 -4.20 -8.88
C VAL A 398 5.43 -4.33 -7.86
N VAL A 399 5.63 -3.29 -7.04
CA VAL A 399 6.65 -3.27 -5.99
C VAL A 399 6.27 -4.26 -4.90
N LYS A 400 4.99 -4.29 -4.50
CA LYS A 400 4.49 -5.28 -3.53
C LYS A 400 4.74 -6.70 -4.00
N GLN A 401 4.37 -7.03 -5.23
CA GLN A 401 4.60 -8.36 -5.81
C GLN A 401 6.08 -8.72 -5.84
N TYR A 402 6.95 -7.76 -6.18
CA TYR A 402 8.39 -7.96 -6.13
C TYR A 402 8.89 -8.29 -4.71
N LEU A 403 8.51 -7.47 -3.72
CA LEU A 403 8.90 -7.68 -2.32
C LEU A 403 8.37 -9.01 -1.77
N MET A 404 7.12 -9.36 -2.08
CA MET A 404 6.54 -10.67 -1.73
C MET A 404 7.39 -11.81 -2.29
N ARG A 405 7.71 -11.79 -3.59
CA ARG A 405 8.55 -12.83 -4.21
C ARG A 405 9.95 -12.90 -3.59
N TYR A 406 10.55 -11.76 -3.31
CA TYR A 406 11.87 -11.68 -2.68
C TYR A 406 11.87 -12.35 -1.31
N PHE A 407 10.99 -11.93 -0.40
CA PHE A 407 10.95 -12.47 0.96
C PHE A 407 10.55 -13.95 0.99
N LEU A 408 9.64 -14.39 0.11
CA LEU A 408 9.27 -15.81 0.00
C LEU A 408 10.44 -16.71 -0.41
N LYS A 409 11.32 -16.23 -1.29
CA LYS A 409 12.43 -17.02 -1.84
C LYS A 409 13.67 -16.97 -0.96
N GLU A 410 14.09 -15.76 -0.59
CA GLU A 410 15.40 -15.51 0.04
C GLU A 410 15.33 -15.57 1.57
N ASN A 411 14.17 -15.28 2.17
CA ASN A 411 14.01 -15.29 3.63
C ASN A 411 12.78 -16.12 4.04
N SER A 412 12.91 -17.44 3.87
CA SER A 412 11.85 -18.41 4.15
C SER A 412 11.33 -18.45 5.60
N ARG A 413 11.78 -17.57 6.52
CA ARG A 413 11.24 -17.44 7.89
C ARG A 413 10.52 -16.11 8.13
N PHE A 414 10.57 -15.20 7.18
CA PHE A 414 9.96 -13.88 7.27
C PHE A 414 8.49 -13.95 6.83
N SER A 415 7.60 -13.36 7.62
CA SER A 415 6.17 -13.30 7.28
C SER A 415 5.86 -12.02 6.51
N ILE A 416 5.15 -12.15 5.40
CA ILE A 416 4.82 -11.02 4.54
C ILE A 416 3.32 -11.01 4.22
N PHE A 417 2.72 -9.84 4.40
CA PHE A 417 1.29 -9.61 4.32
C PHE A 417 1.00 -8.47 3.33
N ASP A 418 -0.09 -8.60 2.58
CA ASP A 418 -0.59 -7.60 1.62
C ASP A 418 -2.09 -7.41 1.86
N PRO A 419 -2.47 -6.67 2.92
CA PRO A 419 -3.88 -6.43 3.25
C PRO A 419 -4.57 -5.61 2.17
N LEU A 420 -5.88 -5.80 2.00
CA LEU A 420 -6.73 -4.98 1.14
C LEU A 420 -7.68 -4.10 1.97
N GLU A 421 -8.28 -3.10 1.33
CA GLU A 421 -9.27 -2.25 1.98
C GLU A 421 -10.47 -3.07 2.49
N GLY A 422 -10.80 -2.87 3.76
CA GLY A 422 -11.82 -3.60 4.49
C GLY A 422 -11.30 -4.83 5.25
N ASP A 423 -10.02 -5.19 5.11
CA ASP A 423 -9.45 -6.30 5.88
C ASP A 423 -9.30 -5.95 7.36
N PHE A 424 -9.55 -6.97 8.18
CA PHE A 424 -9.36 -6.95 9.62
C PHE A 424 -8.33 -8.02 9.98
N ILE A 425 -7.30 -7.64 10.74
CA ILE A 425 -6.22 -8.54 11.14
C ILE A 425 -6.16 -8.62 12.66
N ASN A 426 -6.26 -9.83 13.18
CA ASN A 426 -6.14 -10.15 14.60
C ASN A 426 -4.66 -10.18 15.00
N LEU A 427 -4.21 -9.20 15.78
CA LEU A 427 -2.81 -9.08 16.17
C LEU A 427 -2.34 -10.22 17.07
N ASN A 428 -3.21 -10.74 17.95
CA ASN A 428 -2.85 -11.85 18.84
C ASN A 428 -2.53 -13.12 18.04
N LEU A 429 -3.37 -13.41 17.04
CA LEU A 429 -3.20 -14.56 16.15
C LEU A 429 -2.00 -14.37 15.22
N LEU A 430 -1.81 -13.16 14.68
CA LEU A 430 -0.65 -12.86 13.85
C LEU A 430 0.66 -13.05 14.63
N PHE A 431 0.74 -12.54 15.85
CA PHE A 431 1.96 -12.64 16.65
C PHE A 431 2.26 -14.05 17.15
N SER A 432 1.25 -14.91 17.34
CA SER A 432 1.49 -16.32 17.68
C SER A 432 2.20 -17.05 16.52
N ILE A 433 1.84 -16.72 15.29
CA ILE A 433 2.46 -17.25 14.06
C ILE A 433 3.89 -16.76 13.92
N VAL A 434 4.11 -15.46 14.07
CA VAL A 434 5.41 -14.81 13.85
C VAL A 434 6.50 -15.29 14.85
N LYS A 435 6.13 -15.82 16.02
CA LYS A 435 7.06 -16.36 17.03
C LYS A 435 7.62 -17.75 16.70
N SER A 436 6.89 -18.56 15.94
CA SER A 436 7.28 -19.91 15.53
C SER A 436 8.20 -19.82 14.30
N GLN A 437 9.35 -20.52 14.28
CA GLN A 437 10.28 -20.51 13.13
C GLN A 437 10.65 -21.93 12.67
N LYS A 438 9.74 -22.89 12.78
CA LYS A 438 9.99 -24.23 12.25
C LYS A 438 9.89 -24.22 10.73
N LYS A 439 10.61 -25.11 10.06
CA LYS A 439 10.49 -25.31 8.62
C LYS A 439 10.09 -26.75 8.39
N PHE A 440 8.98 -26.94 7.69
CA PHE A 440 8.60 -28.25 7.18
C PHE A 440 9.04 -28.35 5.72
N ASP A 441 9.56 -29.51 5.32
CA ASP A 441 9.56 -29.87 3.90
C ASP A 441 8.11 -30.12 3.44
N ASP A 442 7.84 -29.92 2.16
CA ASP A 442 6.46 -29.94 1.65
C ASP A 442 5.81 -31.34 1.77
N GLU A 443 6.58 -32.41 1.70
CA GLU A 443 6.07 -33.79 1.82
C GLU A 443 5.67 -34.10 3.27
N PHE A 444 6.55 -33.81 4.22
CA PHE A 444 6.25 -33.92 5.65
C PHE A 444 5.08 -33.03 6.05
N PHE A 445 5.02 -31.81 5.52
CA PHE A 445 3.93 -30.89 5.78
C PHE A 445 2.58 -31.43 5.31
N GLU A 446 2.52 -31.97 4.09
CA GLU A 446 1.30 -32.58 3.55
C GLU A 446 0.86 -33.80 4.38
N ALA A 447 1.80 -34.68 4.75
CA ALA A 447 1.52 -35.85 5.59
C ALA A 447 1.05 -35.47 7.01
N LEU A 448 1.63 -34.43 7.61
CA LEU A 448 1.22 -33.94 8.92
C LEU A 448 -0.20 -33.36 8.87
N LEU A 449 -0.50 -32.55 7.86
CA LEU A 449 -1.81 -31.95 7.69
C LEU A 449 -2.87 -33.02 7.38
N GLU A 450 -2.54 -34.03 6.55
CA GLU A 450 -3.40 -35.21 6.33
C GLU A 450 -3.80 -35.88 7.65
N ARG A 451 -2.84 -36.18 8.53
CA ARG A 451 -3.09 -36.80 9.85
C ARG A 451 -3.97 -35.94 10.75
N ILE A 452 -3.80 -34.62 10.70
CA ILE A 452 -4.66 -33.69 11.45
C ILE A 452 -6.09 -33.76 10.93
N ILE A 453 -6.29 -33.73 9.60
CA ILE A 453 -7.63 -33.83 9.02
C ILE A 453 -8.28 -35.18 9.32
N GLU A 454 -7.53 -36.27 9.28
CA GLU A 454 -8.00 -37.59 9.70
C GLU A 454 -8.48 -37.58 11.16
N SER A 455 -7.68 -37.00 12.06
CA SER A 455 -8.03 -36.88 13.48
C SER A 455 -9.30 -36.05 13.69
N ILE A 456 -9.45 -34.95 12.94
CA ILE A 456 -10.66 -34.12 12.95
C ILE A 456 -11.87 -34.94 12.49
N ARG A 457 -11.73 -35.73 11.41
CA ARG A 457 -12.81 -36.58 10.89
C ARG A 457 -13.22 -37.65 11.90
N ILE A 458 -12.26 -38.30 12.55
CA ILE A 458 -12.53 -39.34 13.57
C ILE A 458 -13.39 -38.77 14.70
N GLU A 459 -13.07 -37.56 15.18
CA GLU A 459 -13.82 -36.91 16.24
C GLU A 459 -15.21 -36.45 15.78
N TYR A 460 -15.32 -35.96 14.54
CA TYR A 460 -16.61 -35.62 13.92
C TYR A 460 -17.52 -36.85 13.79
N ASP A 461 -16.99 -38.00 13.36
CA ASP A 461 -17.74 -39.26 13.25
C ASP A 461 -18.21 -39.80 14.62
N LYS A 462 -17.53 -39.42 15.72
CA LYS A 462 -17.97 -39.70 17.10
C LYS A 462 -19.08 -38.76 17.60
N GLY A 463 -19.57 -37.86 16.75
CA GLY A 463 -20.62 -36.91 17.07
C GLY A 463 -20.14 -35.62 17.76
N LYS A 464 -18.83 -35.35 17.78
CA LYS A 464 -18.34 -34.04 18.25
C LYS A 464 -18.67 -32.96 17.23
N ILE A 465 -19.14 -31.82 17.73
CA ILE A 465 -19.37 -30.62 16.91
C ILE A 465 -18.01 -30.11 16.45
N LEU A 466 -17.87 -29.88 15.14
CA LEU A 466 -16.69 -29.26 14.58
C LEU A 466 -16.70 -27.76 14.92
N THR A 467 -15.88 -27.36 15.88
CA THR A 467 -15.75 -25.96 16.32
C THR A 467 -14.43 -25.36 15.87
N ARG A 468 -14.41 -24.02 15.74
CA ARG A 468 -13.20 -23.24 15.44
C ARG A 468 -12.07 -23.55 16.43
N ASP A 469 -12.37 -23.50 17.73
CA ASP A 469 -11.38 -23.71 18.80
C ASP A 469 -10.71 -25.09 18.71
N PHE A 470 -11.48 -26.13 18.37
CA PHE A 470 -10.94 -27.49 18.22
C PHE A 470 -9.96 -27.59 17.04
N VAL A 471 -10.31 -27.01 15.89
CA VAL A 471 -9.43 -27.01 14.71
C VAL A 471 -8.19 -26.15 14.98
N GLU A 472 -8.37 -24.96 15.54
CA GLU A 472 -7.27 -24.06 15.89
C GLU A 472 -6.29 -24.71 16.89
N GLU A 473 -6.79 -25.39 17.93
CA GLU A 473 -5.94 -26.12 18.89
C GLU A 473 -5.07 -27.18 18.19
N LEU A 474 -5.66 -27.96 17.28
CA LEU A 474 -4.92 -28.99 16.53
C LEU A 474 -3.89 -28.38 15.58
N LEU A 475 -4.23 -27.30 14.87
CA LEU A 475 -3.29 -26.61 13.98
C LEU A 475 -2.14 -25.97 14.79
N ASN A 476 -2.43 -25.36 15.94
CA ASN A 476 -1.44 -24.78 16.84
C ASN A 476 -0.50 -25.84 17.43
N LYS A 477 -1.06 -26.93 17.97
CA LYS A 477 -0.28 -28.02 18.60
C LYS A 477 0.73 -28.67 17.65
N ASN A 478 0.45 -28.63 16.35
CA ASN A 478 1.29 -29.21 15.31
C ASN A 478 2.06 -28.14 14.50
N ASP A 479 2.12 -26.90 14.98
CA ASP A 479 2.81 -25.76 14.34
C ASP A 479 2.34 -25.45 12.89
N ILE A 480 1.14 -25.89 12.49
CA ILE A 480 0.58 -25.61 11.15
C ILE A 480 0.17 -24.14 11.00
N MET A 481 -0.33 -23.54 12.08
CA MET A 481 -0.74 -22.13 12.10
C MET A 481 0.36 -21.20 11.58
N TYR A 482 1.62 -21.51 11.89
CA TYR A 482 2.78 -20.75 11.44
C TYR A 482 2.92 -20.69 9.91
N GLU A 483 2.51 -21.72 9.19
CA GLU A 483 2.59 -21.72 7.73
C GLU A 483 1.60 -20.72 7.12
N ILE A 484 0.63 -20.16 7.86
CA ILE A 484 -0.25 -19.05 7.41
C ILE A 484 0.50 -17.68 7.45
N ARG A 485 1.78 -17.68 7.13
CA ARG A 485 2.67 -16.49 7.08
C ARG A 485 2.60 -15.70 5.77
N ASN A 486 1.88 -16.21 4.77
CA ASN A 486 1.58 -15.57 3.49
C ASN A 486 0.43 -16.32 2.77
N LEU A 487 -0.08 -15.70 1.69
CA LEU A 487 -1.20 -16.25 0.93
C LEU A 487 -0.90 -17.59 0.23
N GLU A 488 0.31 -17.80 -0.29
CA GLU A 488 0.66 -19.04 -1.01
C GLU A 488 0.68 -20.25 -0.07
N LYS A 489 1.21 -20.09 1.14
CA LYS A 489 1.20 -21.16 2.15
C LYS A 489 -0.19 -21.37 2.76
N ALA A 490 -0.96 -20.30 2.98
CA ALA A 490 -2.38 -20.41 3.37
C ALA A 490 -3.20 -21.19 2.33
N LYS A 491 -2.94 -20.94 1.04
CA LYS A 491 -3.51 -21.70 -0.09
C LYS A 491 -3.08 -23.16 -0.05
N GLN A 492 -1.81 -23.46 0.22
CA GLN A 492 -1.35 -24.84 0.38
C GLN A 492 -2.14 -25.57 1.48
N ILE A 493 -2.30 -24.95 2.66
CA ILE A 493 -3.11 -25.50 3.77
C ILE A 493 -4.54 -25.76 3.33
N PHE A 494 -5.21 -24.74 2.78
CA PHE A 494 -6.62 -24.81 2.39
C PHE A 494 -6.88 -25.96 1.40
N PHE A 495 -6.06 -26.08 0.35
CA PHE A 495 -6.25 -27.13 -0.66
C PHE A 495 -5.77 -28.52 -0.22
N ILE A 496 -4.80 -28.63 0.70
CA ILE A 496 -4.49 -29.92 1.34
C ILE A 496 -5.69 -30.36 2.19
N ALA A 497 -6.21 -29.46 3.03
CA ALA A 497 -7.33 -29.75 3.89
C ALA A 497 -8.60 -30.12 3.11
N PHE A 498 -8.88 -29.43 1.99
CA PHE A 498 -9.97 -29.79 1.07
C PHE A 498 -9.80 -31.23 0.53
N ARG A 499 -8.61 -31.56 0.00
CA ARG A 499 -8.33 -32.88 -0.58
C ARG A 499 -8.52 -34.02 0.42
N TYR A 500 -7.93 -33.89 1.60
CA TYR A 500 -8.01 -34.93 2.63
C TYR A 500 -9.34 -34.92 3.35
N GLY A 501 -9.99 -33.77 3.47
CA GLY A 501 -11.37 -33.68 3.93
C GLY A 501 -12.28 -34.55 3.07
N ILE A 502 -12.12 -34.50 1.75
CA ILE A 502 -12.86 -35.35 0.81
C ILE A 502 -12.47 -36.82 0.96
N LYS A 503 -11.17 -37.15 1.00
CA LYS A 503 -10.67 -38.53 1.17
C LYS A 503 -11.34 -39.22 2.36
N TYR A 504 -11.32 -38.58 3.52
CA TYR A 504 -11.86 -39.14 4.75
C TYR A 504 -13.39 -39.01 4.89
N SER A 505 -14.02 -38.25 3.98
CA SER A 505 -15.48 -38.15 3.89
C SER A 505 -16.09 -39.12 2.88
N TYR A 506 -15.27 -39.90 2.17
CA TYR A 506 -15.74 -40.87 1.20
C TYR A 506 -16.12 -42.20 1.88
N LYS A 507 -17.40 -42.56 1.85
CA LYS A 507 -17.93 -43.84 2.35
C LYS A 507 -19.07 -44.30 1.45
N ASN A 508 -19.13 -45.60 1.13
CA ASN A 508 -20.21 -46.21 0.33
C ASN A 508 -20.49 -45.47 -0.99
N HIS A 509 -19.45 -45.09 -1.73
CA HIS A 509 -19.53 -44.33 -2.98
C HIS A 509 -20.16 -42.92 -2.87
N ASN A 510 -20.29 -42.37 -1.66
CA ASN A 510 -20.75 -41.02 -1.42
C ASN A 510 -19.68 -40.18 -0.69
N ILE A 511 -19.72 -38.86 -0.87
CA ILE A 511 -18.83 -37.90 -0.20
C ILE A 511 -19.70 -37.04 0.70
N ASP A 512 -19.40 -37.01 2.00
CA ASP A 512 -20.03 -36.08 2.95
C ASP A 512 -19.46 -34.66 2.78
N PHE A 513 -20.00 -33.88 1.85
CA PHE A 513 -19.55 -32.49 1.64
C PHE A 513 -19.97 -31.54 2.76
N LYS A 514 -20.87 -31.95 3.65
CA LYS A 514 -21.22 -31.15 4.83
C LYS A 514 -20.00 -30.98 5.73
N PHE A 515 -19.35 -32.09 6.11
CA PHE A 515 -18.10 -32.03 6.85
C PHE A 515 -17.02 -31.20 6.13
N VAL A 516 -16.82 -31.44 4.83
CA VAL A 516 -15.77 -30.74 4.07
C VAL A 516 -16.03 -29.23 4.05
N SER A 517 -17.28 -28.82 3.83
CA SER A 517 -17.66 -27.39 3.80
C SER A 517 -17.47 -26.73 5.15
N ASP A 518 -17.83 -27.39 6.26
CA ASP A 518 -17.69 -26.86 7.61
C ASP A 518 -16.20 -26.75 8.01
N LEU A 519 -15.37 -27.72 7.61
CA LEU A 519 -13.92 -27.65 7.78
C LEU A 519 -13.30 -26.50 6.98
N MET A 520 -13.71 -26.30 5.72
CA MET A 520 -13.21 -25.22 4.88
C MET A 520 -13.63 -23.85 5.42
N GLU A 521 -14.84 -23.73 5.95
CA GLU A 521 -15.33 -22.53 6.63
C GLU A 521 -14.39 -22.15 7.78
N ILE A 522 -14.16 -23.06 8.71
CA ILE A 522 -13.30 -22.81 9.88
C ILE A 522 -11.87 -22.47 9.48
N ILE A 523 -11.26 -23.22 8.55
CA ILE A 523 -9.90 -22.92 8.07
C ILE A 523 -9.88 -21.53 7.40
N SER A 524 -10.92 -21.19 6.63
CA SER A 524 -11.01 -19.88 5.97
C SER A 524 -11.22 -18.72 6.96
N GLU A 525 -11.94 -18.94 8.06
CA GLU A 525 -12.12 -17.96 9.13
C GLU A 525 -10.78 -17.67 9.83
N ILE A 526 -10.03 -18.72 10.17
CA ILE A 526 -8.68 -18.61 10.74
C ILE A 526 -7.76 -17.82 9.80
N ILE A 527 -7.73 -18.18 8.51
CA ILE A 527 -6.95 -17.47 7.49
C ILE A 527 -7.39 -16.00 7.38
N SER A 528 -8.71 -15.74 7.45
CA SER A 528 -9.25 -14.38 7.37
C SER A 528 -8.80 -13.49 8.52
N GLU A 529 -8.67 -14.03 9.72
CA GLU A 529 -8.19 -13.28 10.87
C GLU A 529 -6.69 -12.95 10.81
N ILE A 530 -5.91 -13.70 10.03
CA ILE A 530 -4.45 -13.52 9.93
C ILE A 530 -4.09 -12.67 8.71
N LEU A 531 -4.68 -12.99 7.56
CA LEU A 531 -4.35 -12.43 6.25
C LEU A 531 -5.41 -11.46 5.72
N GLY A 532 -6.53 -11.31 6.42
CA GLY A 532 -7.69 -10.54 5.97
C GLY A 532 -8.72 -11.37 5.22
N LYS A 533 -9.97 -10.88 5.20
CA LYS A 533 -11.10 -11.51 4.50
C LYS A 533 -10.88 -11.60 2.99
N SER A 534 -10.11 -10.67 2.43
CA SER A 534 -9.71 -10.73 1.03
C SER A 534 -8.94 -12.02 0.67
N ALA A 535 -8.13 -12.55 1.59
CA ALA A 535 -7.39 -13.78 1.40
C ALA A 535 -8.32 -14.99 1.30
N SER A 536 -9.27 -15.14 2.22
CA SER A 536 -10.24 -16.25 2.18
C SER A 536 -11.15 -16.19 0.96
N ASN A 537 -11.59 -14.99 0.56
CA ASN A 537 -12.33 -14.81 -0.70
C ASN A 537 -11.53 -15.31 -1.92
N LYS A 538 -10.22 -15.00 -1.98
CA LYS A 538 -9.33 -15.51 -3.05
C LYS A 538 -9.26 -17.05 -3.04
N LEU A 539 -9.25 -17.68 -1.87
CA LEU A 539 -9.20 -19.15 -1.75
C LEU A 539 -10.47 -19.81 -2.30
N PHE A 540 -11.66 -19.32 -1.91
CA PHE A 540 -12.92 -19.86 -2.43
C PHE A 540 -13.13 -19.57 -3.91
N ASN A 541 -12.74 -18.38 -4.39
CA ASN A 541 -12.76 -18.09 -5.83
C ASN A 541 -11.88 -19.07 -6.61
N GLN A 542 -10.67 -19.35 -6.11
CA GLN A 542 -9.80 -20.33 -6.75
C GLN A 542 -10.37 -21.75 -6.67
N LEU A 543 -11.05 -22.12 -5.58
CA LEU A 543 -11.74 -23.40 -5.48
C LEU A 543 -12.85 -23.50 -6.53
N ASN A 544 -13.64 -22.43 -6.72
CA ASN A 544 -14.66 -22.35 -7.77
C ASN A 544 -14.07 -22.50 -9.17
N GLU A 545 -12.97 -21.79 -9.48
CA GLU A 545 -12.29 -21.88 -10.78
C GLU A 545 -11.69 -23.26 -11.06
N THR A 546 -11.26 -23.97 -10.01
CA THR A 546 -10.60 -25.28 -10.13
C THR A 546 -11.54 -26.46 -9.97
N SER A 547 -12.78 -26.25 -9.53
CA SER A 547 -13.79 -27.30 -9.31
C SER A 547 -14.04 -28.16 -10.56
N PRO A 548 -14.13 -27.63 -11.81
CA PRO A 548 -14.34 -28.47 -12.99
C PRO A 548 -13.21 -29.47 -13.21
N LYS A 549 -11.96 -29.03 -13.04
CA LYS A 549 -10.77 -29.88 -13.17
C LYS A 549 -10.68 -30.91 -12.04
N PHE A 550 -11.12 -30.53 -10.84
CA PHE A 550 -11.21 -31.44 -9.70
C PHE A 550 -12.17 -32.60 -10.00
N PHE A 551 -13.41 -32.32 -10.40
CA PHE A 551 -14.40 -33.36 -10.71
C PHE A 551 -14.01 -34.21 -11.93
N LYS A 552 -13.38 -33.62 -12.95
CA LYS A 552 -12.75 -34.38 -14.04
C LYS A 552 -11.77 -35.43 -13.52
N ASN A 553 -10.87 -35.04 -12.61
CA ASN A 553 -9.88 -35.96 -12.06
C ASN A 553 -10.51 -36.99 -11.11
N LEU A 554 -11.58 -36.64 -10.38
CA LEU A 554 -12.36 -37.63 -9.61
C LEU A 554 -12.93 -38.71 -10.52
N VAL A 555 -13.55 -38.33 -11.64
CA VAL A 555 -14.12 -39.30 -12.60
C VAL A 555 -13.05 -40.19 -13.21
N LEU A 556 -11.96 -39.60 -13.70
CA LEU A 556 -10.96 -40.33 -14.48
C LEU A 556 -9.91 -41.06 -13.64
N LYS A 557 -9.53 -40.51 -12.49
CA LYS A 557 -8.35 -40.93 -11.72
C LYS A 557 -8.67 -41.24 -10.25
N GLY A 558 -9.91 -41.05 -9.81
CA GLY A 558 -10.34 -41.30 -8.44
C GLY A 558 -9.70 -40.39 -7.38
N GLY A 559 -9.20 -39.22 -7.81
CA GLY A 559 -8.50 -38.31 -6.92
C GLY A 559 -8.04 -37.03 -7.62
N THR A 560 -7.05 -36.37 -7.04
CA THR A 560 -6.42 -35.18 -7.65
C THR A 560 -5.11 -35.53 -8.32
N MET A 561 -4.53 -34.62 -9.11
CA MET A 561 -3.21 -34.86 -9.71
C MET A 561 -2.10 -35.11 -8.67
N LYS A 562 -2.24 -34.56 -7.46
CA LYS A 562 -1.23 -34.63 -6.41
C LYS A 562 -1.43 -35.78 -5.42
N ALA A 563 -2.64 -36.33 -5.36
CA ALA A 563 -2.99 -37.37 -4.40
C ALA A 563 -4.09 -38.27 -4.98
N ASN A 564 -3.82 -39.58 -5.00
CA ASN A 564 -4.87 -40.57 -5.22
C ASN A 564 -5.72 -40.65 -3.96
N LEU A 565 -6.99 -40.29 -4.08
CA LEU A 565 -7.92 -40.25 -2.95
C LEU A 565 -8.66 -41.59 -2.79
N GLY A 566 -8.52 -42.52 -3.74
CA GLY A 566 -9.22 -43.81 -3.72
C GLY A 566 -10.73 -43.68 -3.92
N ILE A 567 -11.19 -42.59 -4.53
CA ILE A 567 -12.60 -42.29 -4.73
C ILE A 567 -13.05 -42.94 -6.04
N GLU A 568 -14.14 -43.68 -6.00
CA GLU A 568 -14.72 -44.28 -7.19
C GLU A 568 -16.09 -43.65 -7.49
N ILE A 569 -16.20 -43.01 -8.66
CA ILE A 569 -17.48 -42.56 -9.22
C ILE A 569 -18.02 -43.69 -10.09
N ILE A 570 -19.15 -44.26 -9.68
CA ILE A 570 -19.64 -45.55 -10.22
C ILE A 570 -20.67 -45.40 -11.34
N SER A 571 -21.28 -44.23 -11.51
CA SER A 571 -22.28 -43.96 -12.55
C SER A 571 -22.52 -42.46 -12.75
N LEU A 572 -23.21 -42.09 -13.82
CA LEU A 572 -23.66 -40.71 -14.04
C LEU A 572 -24.59 -40.22 -12.91
N GLU A 573 -25.45 -41.09 -12.39
CA GLU A 573 -26.39 -40.72 -11.33
C GLU A 573 -25.66 -40.47 -10.01
N ASN A 574 -24.68 -41.31 -9.67
CA ASN A 574 -23.79 -41.08 -8.54
C ASN A 574 -23.02 -39.76 -8.67
N LEU A 575 -22.54 -39.43 -9.88
CA LEU A 575 -21.90 -38.12 -10.12
C LEU A 575 -22.87 -36.96 -9.90
N LYS A 576 -24.13 -37.06 -10.33
CA LYS A 576 -25.15 -36.02 -10.10
C LYS A 576 -25.43 -35.82 -8.61
N GLU A 577 -25.59 -36.90 -7.86
CA GLU A 577 -25.81 -36.83 -6.41
C GLU A 577 -24.64 -36.13 -5.71
N ILE A 578 -23.41 -36.49 -6.06
CA ILE A 578 -22.19 -35.88 -5.54
C ILE A 578 -22.13 -34.38 -5.89
N LEU A 579 -22.47 -34.00 -7.13
CA LEU A 579 -22.50 -32.59 -7.55
C LEU A 579 -23.59 -31.79 -6.83
N ASN A 580 -24.77 -32.38 -6.64
CA ASN A 580 -25.87 -31.75 -5.90
C ASN A 580 -25.50 -31.53 -4.44
N ASP A 581 -24.86 -32.51 -3.79
CA ASP A 581 -24.38 -32.35 -2.42
C ASP A 581 -23.26 -31.32 -2.31
N PHE A 582 -22.35 -31.28 -3.29
CA PHE A 582 -21.34 -30.22 -3.38
C PHE A 582 -21.98 -28.83 -3.50
N GLU A 583 -22.88 -28.61 -4.46
CA GLU A 583 -23.59 -27.33 -4.66
C GLU A 583 -24.30 -26.88 -3.37
N ARG A 584 -25.02 -27.81 -2.72
CA ARG A 584 -25.77 -27.54 -1.49
C ARG A 584 -24.88 -27.00 -0.37
N ASN A 585 -23.67 -27.52 -0.23
CA ASN A 585 -22.78 -27.18 0.88
C ASN A 585 -21.81 -26.02 0.55
N PHE A 586 -21.47 -25.82 -0.73
CA PHE A 586 -20.45 -24.84 -1.15
C PHE A 586 -21.02 -23.55 -1.75
N SER A 587 -22.29 -23.52 -2.16
CA SER A 587 -22.94 -22.32 -2.73
C SER A 587 -22.92 -21.11 -1.79
N ARG A 588 -22.95 -21.33 -0.47
CA ARG A 588 -22.81 -20.29 0.56
C ARG A 588 -21.49 -19.51 0.50
N PHE A 589 -20.45 -20.11 -0.10
CA PHE A 589 -19.15 -19.47 -0.32
C PHE A 589 -18.99 -18.91 -1.74
N GLY A 590 -20.06 -18.89 -2.53
CA GLY A 590 -20.02 -18.50 -3.94
C GLY A 590 -19.39 -19.54 -4.87
N VAL A 591 -19.15 -20.76 -4.38
CA VAL A 591 -18.58 -21.87 -5.15
C VAL A 591 -19.71 -22.70 -5.76
N LYS A 592 -19.69 -22.85 -7.07
CA LYS A 592 -20.70 -23.60 -7.84
C LYS A 592 -20.16 -24.95 -8.30
N ALA A 593 -21.03 -25.94 -8.30
CA ALA A 593 -20.83 -27.22 -8.93
C ALA A 593 -20.69 -27.02 -10.45
N PRO A 594 -19.68 -27.65 -11.07
CA PRO A 594 -19.54 -27.63 -12.51
C PRO A 594 -20.67 -28.41 -13.18
N SER A 595 -21.03 -28.01 -14.40
CA SER A 595 -22.05 -28.75 -15.15
C SER A 595 -21.53 -30.09 -15.63
N ILE A 596 -22.41 -31.08 -15.76
CA ILE A 596 -22.07 -32.40 -16.32
C ILE A 596 -21.43 -32.26 -17.71
N SER A 597 -21.95 -31.35 -18.55
CA SER A 597 -21.42 -31.06 -19.88
C SER A 597 -19.96 -30.58 -19.83
N GLU A 598 -19.66 -29.70 -18.88
CA GLU A 598 -18.31 -29.18 -18.67
C GLU A 598 -17.35 -30.28 -18.20
N ILE A 599 -17.74 -31.08 -17.20
CA ILE A 599 -16.94 -32.20 -16.71
C ILE A 599 -16.68 -33.19 -17.84
N ARG A 600 -17.73 -33.58 -18.59
CA ARG A 600 -17.65 -34.50 -19.72
C ARG A 600 -16.66 -34.01 -20.77
N LYS A 601 -16.78 -32.75 -21.19
CA LYS A 601 -15.87 -32.13 -22.16
C LYS A 601 -14.41 -32.17 -21.68
N LEU A 602 -14.17 -31.85 -20.41
CA LEU A 602 -12.83 -31.91 -19.82
C LEU A 602 -12.29 -33.35 -19.76
N CYS A 603 -13.16 -34.33 -19.50
CA CYS A 603 -12.77 -35.74 -19.52
C CYS A 603 -12.40 -36.20 -20.94
N GLU A 604 -13.23 -35.87 -21.93
CA GLU A 604 -12.98 -36.18 -23.34
C GLU A 604 -11.66 -35.57 -23.84
N GLN A 605 -11.33 -34.35 -23.40
CA GLN A 605 -10.04 -33.72 -23.69
C GLN A 605 -8.85 -34.47 -23.08
N GLU A 606 -8.96 -34.96 -21.84
CA GLU A 606 -7.91 -35.74 -21.20
C GLU A 606 -7.73 -37.12 -21.89
N LEU A 607 -8.81 -37.74 -22.36
CA LEU A 607 -8.75 -39.04 -23.05
C LEU A 607 -8.00 -39.00 -24.38
N ILE A 608 -7.93 -37.84 -25.04
CA ILE A 608 -7.08 -37.63 -26.22
C ILE A 608 -5.59 -37.78 -25.84
N ILE A 609 -5.24 -37.40 -24.61
CA ILE A 609 -3.87 -37.41 -24.09
C ILE A 609 -3.55 -38.78 -23.48
N ASP A 610 -4.47 -39.35 -22.72
CA ASP A 610 -4.32 -40.62 -22.01
C ASP A 610 -5.55 -41.53 -22.18
N ASN A 611 -5.50 -42.38 -23.19
CA ASN A 611 -6.59 -43.30 -23.52
C ASN A 611 -6.71 -44.46 -22.50
N SER A 612 -5.75 -44.67 -21.59
CA SER A 612 -5.86 -45.71 -20.55
C SER A 612 -7.00 -45.45 -19.58
N LEU A 613 -7.42 -44.18 -19.45
CA LEU A 613 -8.50 -43.73 -18.55
C LEU A 613 -9.91 -43.97 -19.12
N ARG A 614 -10.02 -44.53 -20.34
CA ARG A 614 -11.29 -44.68 -21.06
C ARG A 614 -12.30 -45.57 -20.33
N ASN A 615 -11.85 -46.60 -19.63
CA ASN A 615 -12.75 -47.47 -18.85
C ASN A 615 -13.41 -46.70 -17.69
N ASN A 616 -12.65 -45.83 -17.00
CA ASN A 616 -13.18 -44.99 -15.94
C ASN A 616 -14.19 -43.95 -16.47
N TYR A 617 -13.92 -43.41 -17.66
CA TYR A 617 -14.87 -42.54 -18.36
C TYR A 617 -16.17 -43.26 -18.71
N LEU A 618 -16.09 -44.44 -19.34
CA LEU A 618 -17.27 -45.22 -19.75
C LEU A 618 -18.08 -45.73 -18.55
N ARG A 619 -17.44 -45.99 -17.41
CA ARG A 619 -18.16 -46.32 -16.17
C ARG A 619 -19.16 -45.23 -15.77
N VAL A 620 -18.83 -43.97 -16.03
CA VAL A 620 -19.65 -42.81 -15.63
C VAL A 620 -20.53 -42.30 -16.76
N PHE A 621 -20.00 -42.18 -17.98
CA PHE A 621 -20.67 -41.54 -19.12
C PHE A 621 -21.08 -42.49 -20.26
N GLY A 622 -20.76 -43.78 -20.12
CA GLY A 622 -20.99 -44.81 -21.13
C GLY A 622 -22.40 -45.35 -21.18
#